data_AF-A0AAW2MF28-F1
#
_entry.id   AF-A0AAW2MF28-F1
#
_cell.length_a   1.000
_cell.length_b   1.000
_cell.length_c   1.000
_cell.angle_alpha   90.00
_cell.angle_beta   90.00
_cell.angle_gamma   90.00
#
_symmetry.space_group_name_H-M   'P 1'
#
loop_
_entity.id
_entity.type
_entity.pdbx_description
1 polymer ?
#
loop_
_entity_poly.entity_id
_entity_poly.type
_entity_poly.pdbx_seq_one_letter_code
_entity_poly.pdbx_strand_id
1 'polypeptide(L)'
;MVGYGNNYPRQVHHRASSIVSYKVDPSFVSCRGGYATWFSRKASDPNLLTGAIVGGPDAYDNFADQRDNYEQTEPATYNNAPLLGILARLHAGHSGYNQLLPVELPALKPVAANPPAANPVVPASSASPVAINQKLTASWVHNGKTYYRYSTTITNKSSKNLKNLKLYISELYGPLWGLTKSGDSYFFPSWINSLAAGKSIEFVYIHSASPAKVSVSNYNLA
;
A
#
# COMPACT_ATOMS: atom_id res chain seq x y z
N MET A 1 8.61 -17.46 8.70
CA MET A 1 7.26 -18.07 8.71
C MET A 1 7.42 -19.57 8.89
N VAL A 2 6.73 -20.16 9.87
CA VAL A 2 6.83 -21.59 10.18
C VAL A 2 6.24 -22.42 9.03
N GLY A 3 6.99 -23.42 8.56
CA GLY A 3 6.56 -24.36 7.52
C GLY A 3 6.62 -23.83 6.08
N TYR A 4 7.23 -22.66 5.85
CA TYR A 4 7.37 -22.06 4.51
C TYR A 4 8.84 -21.92 4.12
N GLY A 5 9.17 -22.33 2.89
CA GLY A 5 10.54 -22.33 2.36
C GLY A 5 11.39 -23.50 2.85
N ASN A 6 12.65 -23.56 2.38
CA ASN A 6 13.58 -24.66 2.71
C ASN A 6 14.19 -24.54 4.12
N ASN A 7 14.16 -23.34 4.71
CA ASN A 7 14.64 -23.07 6.06
C ASN A 7 13.61 -22.20 6.80
N TYR A 8 13.12 -22.67 7.94
CA TYR A 8 12.06 -22.02 8.72
C TYR A 8 12.23 -22.33 10.22
N PRO A 9 11.68 -21.50 11.12
CA PRO A 9 11.75 -21.73 12.58
C PRO A 9 11.11 -23.07 12.97
N ARG A 10 11.82 -23.86 13.77
CA ARG A 10 11.40 -25.19 14.23
C ARG A 10 11.26 -25.30 15.74
N GLN A 11 11.71 -24.31 16.50
CA GLN A 11 11.59 -24.27 17.96
C GLN A 11 10.80 -23.01 18.37
N VAL A 12 9.51 -23.02 18.08
CA VAL A 12 8.65 -21.85 18.25
C VAL A 12 8.24 -21.74 19.72
N HIS A 13 8.26 -20.52 20.30
CA HIS A 13 7.80 -20.26 21.68
C HIS A 13 6.28 -20.43 21.80
N HIS A 14 5.80 -21.67 21.67
CA HIS A 14 4.38 -21.97 21.65
C HIS A 14 4.11 -23.36 22.26
N ARG A 15 3.30 -23.38 23.33
CA ARG A 15 3.10 -24.59 24.15
C ARG A 15 2.52 -25.75 23.35
N ALA A 16 1.44 -25.52 22.60
CA ALA A 16 0.77 -26.58 21.87
C ALA A 16 1.57 -27.08 20.66
N SER A 17 2.51 -26.31 20.11
CA SER A 17 3.41 -26.81 19.07
C SER A 17 4.49 -27.71 19.67
N SER A 18 4.99 -27.35 20.86
CA SER A 18 6.08 -28.05 21.56
C SER A 18 5.69 -29.40 22.18
N ILE A 19 4.43 -29.57 22.58
CA ILE A 19 3.92 -30.80 23.24
C ILE A 19 3.43 -31.78 22.18
N VAL A 20 3.78 -33.07 22.31
CA VAL A 20 3.33 -34.12 21.38
C VAL A 20 1.82 -34.11 21.21
N SER A 21 1.35 -34.40 19.99
CA SER A 21 -0.08 -34.54 19.73
C SER A 21 -0.64 -35.76 20.47
N TYR A 22 -1.83 -35.60 21.06
CA TYR A 22 -2.61 -36.71 21.62
C TYR A 22 -2.84 -37.86 20.61
N LYS A 23 -2.88 -37.54 19.31
CA LYS A 23 -3.03 -38.56 18.25
C LYS A 23 -1.81 -39.46 18.08
N VAL A 24 -0.64 -38.99 18.53
CA VAL A 24 0.63 -39.72 18.45
C VAL A 24 0.92 -40.40 19.78
N ASP A 25 0.76 -39.68 20.88
CA ASP A 25 0.92 -40.20 22.24
C ASP A 25 -0.27 -39.72 23.09
N PRO A 26 -1.20 -40.62 23.46
CA PRO A 26 -2.38 -40.27 24.23
C PRO A 26 -2.12 -40.14 25.73
N SER A 27 -0.86 -40.29 26.19
CA SER A 27 -0.50 -40.14 27.60
C SER A 27 -0.85 -38.75 28.13
N PHE A 28 -1.28 -38.70 29.38
CA PHE A 28 -1.66 -37.44 30.01
C PHE A 28 -0.44 -36.55 30.23
N VAL A 29 -0.46 -35.34 29.64
CA VAL A 29 0.55 -34.31 29.87
C VAL A 29 -0.02 -33.25 30.80
N SER A 30 0.45 -33.21 32.05
CA SER A 30 0.09 -32.14 32.99
C SER A 30 0.71 -30.80 32.57
N CYS A 31 0.19 -29.67 33.05
CA CYS A 31 0.73 -28.34 32.72
C CYS A 31 2.23 -28.21 33.06
N ARG A 32 2.62 -28.56 34.29
CA ARG A 32 4.03 -28.53 34.72
C ARG A 32 4.87 -29.59 34.03
N GLY A 33 4.34 -30.80 33.82
CA GLY A 33 5.03 -31.86 33.09
C GLY A 33 5.27 -31.49 31.62
N GLY A 34 4.31 -30.83 30.99
CA GLY A 34 4.40 -30.27 29.65
C GLY A 34 5.50 -29.23 29.55
N TYR A 35 5.56 -28.30 30.49
CA TYR A 35 6.64 -27.32 30.53
C TYR A 35 8.02 -27.97 30.72
N ALA A 36 8.14 -28.88 31.69
CA ALA A 36 9.41 -29.50 32.06
C ALA A 36 9.94 -30.50 31.01
N THR A 37 9.06 -31.20 30.29
CA THR A 37 9.43 -32.30 29.39
C THR A 37 9.41 -31.86 27.92
N TRP A 38 8.41 -31.08 27.52
CA TRP A 38 8.15 -30.77 26.12
C TRP A 38 8.58 -29.36 25.75
N PHE A 39 8.20 -28.36 26.55
CA PHE A 39 8.51 -26.97 26.23
C PHE A 39 10.01 -26.65 26.34
N SER A 40 10.69 -27.22 27.34
CA SER A 40 12.14 -27.03 27.54
C SER A 40 13.03 -27.82 26.56
N ARG A 41 12.45 -28.78 25.81
CA ARG A 41 13.19 -29.73 24.96
C ARG A 41 13.87 -29.03 23.79
N LYS A 42 15.18 -29.22 23.58
CA LYS A 42 15.93 -28.55 22.49
C LYS A 42 15.71 -29.13 21.07
N ALA A 43 14.84 -30.12 20.93
CA ALA A 43 14.46 -30.66 19.62
C ALA A 43 13.33 -29.81 19.01
N SER A 44 13.14 -29.95 17.69
CA SER A 44 12.04 -29.30 16.97
C SER A 44 10.67 -29.60 17.57
N ASP A 45 9.74 -28.67 17.35
CA ASP A 45 8.35 -28.80 17.75
C ASP A 45 7.70 -30.01 17.06
N PRO A 46 7.06 -30.94 17.80
CA PRO A 46 6.38 -32.09 17.22
C PRO A 46 5.17 -31.71 16.35
N ASN A 47 4.50 -30.57 16.63
CA ASN A 47 3.42 -30.07 15.79
C ASN A 47 3.86 -28.80 15.06
N LEU A 48 3.84 -28.84 13.74
CA LEU A 48 4.17 -27.69 12.92
C LEU A 48 3.09 -26.60 13.05
N LEU A 49 3.47 -25.43 13.57
CA LEU A 49 2.58 -24.27 13.67
C LEU A 49 2.52 -23.51 12.33
N THR A 50 2.04 -24.19 11.29
CA THR A 50 2.07 -23.73 9.90
C THR A 50 1.53 -22.30 9.73
N GLY A 51 2.30 -21.46 9.04
CA GLY A 51 1.91 -20.08 8.73
C GLY A 51 2.17 -19.07 9.86
N ALA A 52 2.67 -19.51 11.02
CA ALA A 52 3.02 -18.58 12.10
C ALA A 52 4.19 -17.66 11.71
N ILE A 53 4.04 -16.37 11.99
CA ILE A 53 5.10 -15.37 11.95
C ILE A 53 5.62 -15.19 13.36
N VAL A 54 6.89 -15.54 13.55
CA VAL A 54 7.62 -15.34 14.81
C VAL A 54 8.12 -13.89 14.92
N GLY A 55 8.59 -13.47 16.09
CA GLY A 55 9.12 -12.12 16.33
C GLY A 55 10.15 -11.67 15.31
N GLY A 56 11.04 -12.57 14.87
CA GLY A 56 11.98 -12.32 13.78
C GLY A 56 13.41 -12.06 14.27
N PRO A 57 14.33 -11.66 13.36
CA PRO A 57 15.73 -11.47 13.70
C PRO A 57 15.96 -10.20 14.53
N ASP A 58 17.17 -10.08 15.09
CA ASP A 58 17.65 -8.85 15.70
C ASP A 58 18.03 -7.77 14.67
N ALA A 59 18.52 -6.62 15.14
CA ALA A 59 18.90 -5.48 14.31
C ALA A 59 20.09 -5.75 13.36
N TYR A 60 20.76 -6.90 13.49
CA TYR A 60 21.89 -7.32 12.66
C TYR A 60 21.54 -8.56 11.83
N ASP A 61 20.24 -8.83 11.63
CA ASP A 61 19.70 -9.98 10.90
C ASP A 61 20.04 -11.35 11.53
N ASN A 62 20.48 -11.41 12.79
CA ASN A 62 20.72 -12.68 13.47
C ASN A 62 19.41 -13.25 14.02
N PHE A 63 19.23 -14.56 13.83
CA PHE A 63 18.08 -15.30 14.33
C PHE A 63 18.52 -16.58 15.04
N ALA A 64 18.17 -16.73 16.31
CA ALA A 64 18.39 -17.93 17.10
C ALA A 64 17.07 -18.70 17.27
N ASP A 65 16.93 -19.81 16.55
CA ASP A 65 15.76 -20.71 16.61
C ASP A 65 15.75 -21.53 17.92
N GLN A 66 15.45 -20.86 19.02
CA GLN A 66 15.43 -21.40 20.37
C GLN A 66 14.11 -21.07 21.05
N ARG A 67 13.40 -22.09 21.54
CA ARG A 67 12.04 -21.93 22.10
C ARG A 67 11.97 -20.99 23.30
N ASP A 68 13.04 -20.89 24.07
CA ASP A 68 13.17 -19.99 25.22
C ASP A 68 13.51 -18.54 24.83
N ASN A 69 13.94 -18.30 23.58
CA ASN A 69 14.15 -16.97 23.02
C ASN A 69 12.80 -16.40 22.52
N TYR A 70 11.94 -15.99 23.45
CA TYR A 70 10.61 -15.46 23.14
C TYR A 70 10.67 -14.23 22.24
N GLU A 71 11.69 -13.37 22.39
CA GLU A 71 11.83 -12.13 21.60
C GLU A 71 11.83 -12.41 20.09
N GLN A 72 12.52 -13.48 19.67
CA GLN A 72 12.64 -13.83 18.26
C GLN A 72 11.67 -14.93 17.82
N THR A 73 11.35 -15.87 18.70
CA THR A 73 10.59 -17.10 18.34
C THR A 73 9.12 -17.08 18.76
N GLU A 74 8.63 -16.03 19.41
CA GLU A 74 7.22 -15.91 19.81
C GLU A 74 6.32 -15.67 18.60
N PRO A 75 5.35 -16.57 18.35
CA PRO A 75 4.29 -16.32 17.39
C PRO A 75 3.12 -15.61 18.10
N ALA A 76 2.58 -14.58 17.46
CA ALA A 76 1.39 -13.90 17.96
C ALA A 76 0.39 -13.61 16.86
N THR A 77 -0.88 -13.48 17.24
CA THR A 77 -1.95 -13.09 16.30
C THR A 77 -1.66 -11.73 15.67
N TYR A 78 -1.07 -10.80 16.42
CA TYR A 78 -0.68 -9.48 15.91
C TYR A 78 0.55 -9.51 14.99
N ASN A 79 1.38 -10.56 15.01
CA ASN A 79 2.44 -10.74 14.00
C ASN A 79 1.82 -11.11 12.65
N ASN A 80 0.84 -12.00 12.66
CA ASN A 80 0.18 -12.50 11.45
C ASN A 80 -0.82 -11.50 10.86
N ALA A 81 -1.62 -10.83 11.70
CA ALA A 81 -2.72 -9.96 11.28
C ALA A 81 -2.35 -8.92 10.19
N PRO A 82 -1.28 -8.11 10.34
CA PRO A 82 -0.92 -7.12 9.32
C PRO A 82 -0.43 -7.77 8.02
N LEU A 83 0.17 -8.96 8.11
CA LEU A 83 0.75 -9.63 6.95
C LEU A 83 -0.31 -10.28 6.06
N LEU A 84 -1.40 -10.79 6.62
CA LEU A 84 -2.47 -11.47 5.87
C LEU A 84 -3.02 -10.59 4.74
N GLY A 85 -3.38 -9.34 5.05
CA GLY A 85 -3.96 -8.41 4.06
C GLY A 85 -2.97 -8.05 2.95
N ILE A 86 -1.69 -7.84 3.31
CA ILE A 86 -0.62 -7.54 2.36
C ILE A 86 -0.38 -8.73 1.42
N LEU A 87 -0.25 -9.93 1.96
CA LEU A 87 -0.04 -11.14 1.16
C LEU A 87 -1.23 -11.43 0.25
N ALA A 88 -2.46 -11.27 0.74
CA ALA A 88 -3.66 -11.41 -0.09
C ALA A 88 -3.65 -10.42 -1.26
N ARG A 89 -3.26 -9.17 -1.02
CA ARG A 89 -3.14 -8.15 -2.06
C ARG A 89 -2.05 -8.49 -3.08
N LEU A 90 -0.86 -8.86 -2.63
CA LEU A 90 0.24 -9.24 -3.52
C LEU A 90 -0.12 -10.47 -4.35
N HIS A 91 -0.82 -11.45 -3.75
CA HIS A 91 -1.28 -12.65 -4.43
C HIS A 91 -2.37 -12.37 -5.47
N ALA A 92 -3.34 -11.50 -5.16
CA ALA A 92 -4.41 -11.13 -6.10
C ALA A 92 -3.86 -10.39 -7.34
N GLY A 93 -2.66 -9.82 -7.26
CA GLY A 93 -2.03 -9.10 -8.35
C GLY A 93 -2.85 -7.87 -8.79
N HIS A 94 -2.94 -7.65 -10.09
CA HIS A 94 -3.73 -6.56 -10.68
C HIS A 94 -5.22 -6.92 -10.88
N SER A 95 -5.66 -8.07 -10.36
CA SER A 95 -7.00 -8.61 -10.58
C SER A 95 -8.04 -7.85 -9.74
N GLY A 96 -9.25 -7.69 -10.29
CA GLY A 96 -10.31 -6.78 -9.84
C GLY A 96 -10.90 -6.96 -8.44
N TYR A 97 -10.32 -7.78 -7.55
CA TYR A 97 -10.70 -7.89 -6.13
C TYR A 97 -9.99 -6.85 -5.26
N ASN A 98 -9.88 -5.62 -5.76
CA ASN A 98 -9.49 -4.49 -4.93
C ASN A 98 -10.64 -4.21 -3.94
N GLN A 99 -10.60 -4.84 -2.76
CA GLN A 99 -11.38 -4.42 -1.60
C GLN A 99 -10.83 -3.11 -1.02
N LEU A 100 -10.65 -2.08 -1.86
CA LEU A 100 -10.80 -0.73 -1.36
C LEU A 100 -12.29 -0.60 -1.05
N LEU A 101 -12.66 -0.86 0.22
CA LEU A 101 -13.97 -0.47 0.70
C LEU A 101 -14.18 0.98 0.23
N PRO A 102 -15.25 1.28 -0.51
CA PRO A 102 -15.60 2.67 -0.77
C PRO A 102 -15.86 3.27 0.61
N VAL A 103 -14.95 4.13 1.09
CA VAL A 103 -15.30 5.08 2.12
C VAL A 103 -16.26 6.05 1.43
N GLU A 104 -17.55 5.73 1.46
CA GLU A 104 -18.61 6.68 1.09
C GLU A 104 -18.54 7.84 2.09
N LEU A 105 -17.90 8.93 1.70
CA LEU A 105 -18.10 10.21 2.36
C LEU A 105 -19.47 10.75 1.94
N PRO A 106 -20.29 11.29 2.88
CA PRO A 106 -21.61 11.81 2.54
C PRO A 106 -21.51 12.92 1.48
N ALA A 107 -22.34 12.84 0.44
CA ALA A 107 -22.39 13.85 -0.61
C ALA A 107 -22.84 15.21 -0.03
N LEU A 108 -22.00 16.24 -0.15
CA LEU A 108 -22.37 17.62 0.14
C LEU A 108 -23.24 18.17 -1.01
N LYS A 109 -24.36 18.80 -0.65
CA LYS A 109 -25.32 19.40 -1.60
C LYS A 109 -24.65 20.51 -2.44
N PRO A 110 -25.05 20.72 -3.71
CA PRO A 110 -24.46 21.77 -4.55
C PRO A 110 -24.91 23.15 -4.08
N VAL A 111 -23.95 24.07 -3.92
CA VAL A 111 -24.22 25.51 -3.79
C VAL A 111 -24.29 26.12 -5.19
N ALA A 112 -25.31 26.95 -5.44
CA ALA A 112 -25.62 27.56 -6.73
C ALA A 112 -24.45 28.38 -7.31
N ALA A 113 -24.24 28.26 -8.62
CA ALA A 113 -23.22 28.99 -9.38
C ALA A 113 -23.71 30.41 -9.72
N ASN A 114 -22.83 31.41 -9.58
CA ASN A 114 -23.03 32.76 -10.12
C ASN A 114 -22.59 32.84 -11.62
N PRO A 115 -23.11 33.80 -12.41
CA PRO A 115 -22.93 33.84 -13.86
C PRO A 115 -21.54 34.36 -14.29
N PRO A 116 -21.09 34.06 -15.52
CA PRO A 116 -19.73 34.35 -15.98
C PRO A 116 -19.56 35.80 -16.43
N ALA A 117 -18.43 36.42 -16.05
CA ALA A 117 -17.99 37.70 -16.60
C ALA A 117 -17.01 37.49 -17.77
N ALA A 118 -17.05 38.44 -18.70
CA ALA A 118 -16.52 38.40 -20.06
C ALA A 118 -14.99 38.31 -20.21
N ASN A 119 -14.56 37.72 -21.33
CA ASN A 119 -13.16 37.67 -21.79
C ASN A 119 -12.64 39.05 -22.20
N PRO A 120 -11.34 39.31 -22.01
CA PRO A 120 -10.55 39.77 -23.16
C PRO A 120 -9.11 39.21 -23.25
N VAL A 121 -8.76 38.89 -24.52
CA VAL A 121 -7.49 39.08 -25.24
C VAL A 121 -6.19 38.45 -24.70
N VAL A 122 -5.59 37.62 -25.57
CA VAL A 122 -4.29 36.94 -25.46
C VAL A 122 -3.13 37.88 -25.78
N PRO A 123 -2.04 37.86 -24.98
CA PRO A 123 -0.69 37.96 -25.55
C PRO A 123 0.31 36.94 -24.96
N ALA A 124 1.20 36.47 -25.83
CA ALA A 124 2.50 35.82 -25.62
C ALA A 124 2.60 34.65 -24.60
N SER A 125 2.97 33.46 -25.11
CA SER A 125 3.25 32.23 -24.35
C SER A 125 4.33 32.46 -23.28
N SER A 126 3.90 32.77 -22.06
CA SER A 126 4.71 32.56 -20.87
C SER A 126 4.75 31.06 -20.60
N ALA A 127 5.94 30.47 -20.62
CA ALA A 127 6.12 29.06 -20.27
C ALA A 127 5.56 28.84 -18.86
N SER A 128 4.52 28.02 -18.74
CA SER A 128 3.87 27.78 -17.44
C SER A 128 4.90 27.24 -16.44
N PRO A 129 4.93 27.76 -15.19
CA PRO A 129 5.92 27.37 -14.18
C PRO A 129 5.74 25.93 -13.69
N VAL A 130 4.62 25.29 -14.07
CA VAL A 130 4.32 23.89 -13.82
C VAL A 130 4.17 23.20 -15.17
N ALA A 131 4.95 22.14 -15.39
CA ALA A 131 4.82 21.30 -16.57
C ALA A 131 4.14 19.99 -16.23
N ILE A 132 3.22 19.56 -17.09
CA ILE A 132 2.54 18.27 -16.99
C ILE A 132 2.99 17.44 -18.19
N ASN A 133 3.45 16.21 -17.93
CA ASN A 133 3.85 15.26 -18.97
C ASN A 133 3.15 13.92 -18.73
N GLN A 134 2.36 13.45 -19.69
CA GLN A 134 1.63 12.19 -19.61
C GLN A 134 2.30 11.15 -20.52
N LYS A 135 2.70 10.02 -19.96
CA LYS A 135 3.35 8.91 -20.65
C LYS A 135 2.50 7.65 -20.55
N LEU A 136 2.17 7.04 -21.69
CA LEU A 136 1.62 5.69 -21.71
C LEU A 136 2.68 4.71 -21.21
N THR A 137 2.34 3.92 -20.19
CA THR A 137 3.29 2.98 -19.55
C THR A 137 2.91 1.52 -19.75
N ALA A 138 1.62 1.23 -19.91
CA ALA A 138 1.13 -0.11 -20.18
C ALA A 138 -0.24 -0.04 -20.87
N SER A 139 -0.58 -1.09 -21.61
CA SER A 139 -1.93 -1.36 -22.11
C SER A 139 -2.24 -2.85 -22.01
N TRP A 140 -3.50 -3.18 -21.77
CA TRP A 140 -3.97 -4.58 -21.73
C TRP A 140 -5.43 -4.67 -22.11
N VAL A 141 -5.86 -5.87 -22.50
CA VAL A 141 -7.26 -6.17 -22.81
C VAL A 141 -7.87 -6.93 -21.63
N HIS A 142 -9.06 -6.51 -21.20
CA HIS A 142 -9.84 -7.20 -20.18
C HIS A 142 -11.31 -7.16 -20.58
N ASN A 143 -11.96 -8.34 -20.64
CA ASN A 143 -13.36 -8.50 -21.07
C ASN A 143 -13.68 -7.80 -22.41
N GLY A 144 -12.78 -7.93 -23.40
CA GLY A 144 -12.95 -7.32 -24.72
C GLY A 144 -12.75 -5.80 -24.77
N LYS A 145 -12.40 -5.16 -23.65
CA LYS A 145 -12.09 -3.72 -23.57
C LYS A 145 -10.60 -3.48 -23.38
N THR A 146 -10.04 -2.55 -24.13
CA THR A 146 -8.64 -2.12 -23.97
C THR A 146 -8.54 -1.07 -22.88
N TYR A 147 -7.60 -1.27 -21.95
CA TYR A 147 -7.25 -0.34 -20.89
C TYR A 147 -5.83 0.16 -21.10
N TYR A 148 -5.61 1.41 -20.69
CA TYR A 148 -4.34 2.11 -20.78
C TYR A 148 -3.95 2.66 -19.41
N ARG A 149 -2.70 2.45 -19.01
CA ARG A 149 -2.10 3.05 -17.81
C ARG A 149 -1.20 4.21 -18.21
N TYR A 150 -1.51 5.39 -17.72
CA TYR A 150 -0.72 6.59 -17.92
C TYR A 150 -0.01 6.97 -16.62
N SER A 151 1.30 7.21 -16.73
CA SER A 151 2.09 7.90 -15.72
C SER A 151 2.11 9.39 -16.07
N THR A 152 1.75 10.23 -15.11
CA THR A 152 1.73 11.69 -15.29
C THR A 152 2.71 12.32 -14.33
N THR A 153 3.72 12.97 -14.89
CA THR A 153 4.71 13.71 -14.13
C THR A 153 4.34 15.19 -14.09
N ILE A 154 4.33 15.76 -12.90
CA ILE A 154 4.17 17.20 -12.69
C ILE A 154 5.50 17.75 -12.20
N THR A 155 6.09 18.64 -12.99
CA THR A 155 7.40 19.24 -12.72
C THR A 155 7.25 20.70 -12.34
N ASN A 156 7.82 21.09 -11.21
CA ASN A 156 8.00 22.49 -10.86
C ASN A 156 9.19 23.06 -11.65
N LYS A 157 8.92 23.86 -12.68
CA LYS A 157 9.94 24.55 -13.50
C LYS A 157 10.30 25.93 -12.96
N SER A 158 9.67 26.38 -11.87
CA SER A 158 10.00 27.65 -11.25
C SER A 158 11.26 27.54 -10.38
N SER A 159 11.79 28.70 -9.98
CA SER A 159 12.89 28.82 -9.00
C SER A 159 12.43 28.78 -7.55
N LYS A 160 11.11 28.68 -7.28
CA LYS A 160 10.51 28.72 -5.94
C LYS A 160 9.84 27.40 -5.58
N ASN A 161 9.49 27.20 -4.32
CA ASN A 161 8.75 26.01 -3.92
C ASN A 161 7.28 26.15 -4.34
N LEU A 162 6.78 25.14 -5.04
CA LEU A 162 5.38 25.03 -5.45
C LEU A 162 4.56 24.44 -4.30
N LYS A 163 3.60 25.20 -3.79
CA LYS A 163 2.70 24.82 -2.70
C LYS A 163 1.25 24.89 -3.17
N ASN A 164 0.37 24.21 -2.44
CA ASN A 164 -1.09 24.26 -2.67
C ASN A 164 -1.47 23.98 -4.14
N LEU A 165 -0.75 23.07 -4.80
CA LEU A 165 -1.04 22.71 -6.17
C LEU A 165 -2.43 22.08 -6.23
N LYS A 166 -3.29 22.68 -7.03
CA LYS A 166 -4.64 22.23 -7.33
C LYS A 166 -4.72 21.91 -8.81
N LEU A 167 -5.16 20.71 -9.11
CA LEU A 167 -5.30 20.17 -10.45
C LEU A 167 -6.77 19.89 -10.74
N TYR A 168 -7.13 20.05 -12.00
CA TYR A 168 -8.41 19.61 -12.52
C TYR A 168 -8.16 18.52 -13.55
N ILE A 169 -8.89 17.41 -13.42
CA ILE A 169 -8.75 16.27 -14.33
C ILE A 169 -10.13 15.93 -14.87
N SER A 170 -10.31 16.13 -16.18
CA SER A 170 -11.53 15.78 -16.91
C SER A 170 -11.31 14.60 -17.85
N GLU A 171 -12.41 13.99 -18.30
CA GLU A 171 -12.39 12.79 -19.15
C GLU A 171 -11.65 11.60 -18.49
N LEU A 172 -11.64 11.56 -17.16
CA LEU A 172 -11.10 10.46 -16.37
C LEU A 172 -12.24 9.48 -16.00
N TYR A 173 -12.24 8.34 -16.67
CA TYR A 173 -13.27 7.30 -16.51
C TYR A 173 -12.83 6.12 -15.64
N GLY A 174 -11.66 6.21 -15.01
CA GLY A 174 -11.13 5.12 -14.21
C GLY A 174 -10.30 5.62 -13.04
N PRO A 175 -9.69 4.69 -12.30
CA PRO A 175 -9.01 5.01 -11.05
C PRO A 175 -7.73 5.82 -11.27
N LEU A 176 -7.41 6.65 -10.28
CA LEU A 176 -6.21 7.48 -10.20
C LEU A 176 -5.54 7.30 -8.84
N TRP A 177 -4.21 7.28 -8.83
CA TRP A 177 -3.35 7.15 -7.65
C TRP A 177 -2.24 8.19 -7.65
N GLY A 178 -1.78 8.58 -6.46
CA GLY A 178 -0.68 9.54 -6.30
C GLY A 178 -1.12 11.01 -6.15
N LEU A 179 -2.43 11.27 -6.03
CA LEU A 179 -3.00 12.57 -5.68
C LEU A 179 -4.11 12.40 -4.64
N THR A 180 -4.36 13.45 -3.88
CA THR A 180 -5.52 13.55 -2.97
C THR A 180 -6.68 14.19 -3.71
N LYS A 181 -7.87 13.59 -3.72
CA LYS A 181 -9.07 14.18 -4.32
C LYS A 181 -9.90 14.92 -3.26
N SER A 182 -10.32 16.14 -3.56
CA SER A 182 -11.32 16.89 -2.77
C SER A 182 -12.26 17.64 -3.72
N GLY A 183 -13.55 17.30 -3.67
CA GLY A 183 -14.53 17.70 -4.68
C GLY A 183 -14.10 17.23 -6.09
N ASP A 184 -14.15 18.14 -7.06
CA ASP A 184 -13.72 17.90 -8.44
C ASP A 184 -12.24 18.21 -8.69
N SER A 185 -11.47 18.43 -7.62
CA SER A 185 -10.08 18.86 -7.71
C SER A 185 -9.14 17.84 -7.08
N TYR A 186 -7.91 17.84 -7.58
CA TYR A 186 -6.84 16.97 -7.12
C TYR A 186 -5.70 17.80 -6.57
N PHE A 187 -5.09 17.31 -5.50
CA PHE A 187 -4.05 17.98 -4.73
C PHE A 187 -2.88 17.04 -4.53
N PHE A 188 -1.78 17.57 -3.98
CA PHE A 188 -0.70 16.73 -3.49
C PHE A 188 -1.21 15.64 -2.53
N PRO A 189 -0.53 14.48 -2.49
CA PRO A 189 -0.71 13.52 -1.40
C PRO A 189 -0.55 14.22 -0.04
N SER A 190 -1.27 13.75 0.98
CA SER A 190 -1.27 14.37 2.33
C SER A 190 0.12 14.44 2.98
N TRP A 191 1.07 13.61 2.55
CA TRP A 191 2.46 13.62 3.03
C TRP A 191 3.37 14.61 2.28
N ILE A 192 2.88 15.31 1.24
CA ILE A 192 3.65 16.29 0.46
C ILE A 192 3.03 17.68 0.61
N ASN A 193 3.74 18.58 1.29
CA ASN A 193 3.30 19.96 1.50
C ASN A 193 3.81 20.95 0.46
N SER A 194 4.89 20.60 -0.25
CA SER A 194 5.51 21.46 -1.26
C SER A 194 6.38 20.66 -2.23
N LEU A 195 6.53 21.17 -3.46
CA LEU A 195 7.42 20.63 -4.47
C LEU A 195 8.53 21.64 -4.78
N ALA A 196 9.79 21.28 -4.48
CA ALA A 196 10.92 22.18 -4.68
C ALA A 196 11.22 22.48 -6.16
N ALA A 197 11.97 23.56 -6.41
CA ALA A 197 12.40 23.95 -7.75
C ALA A 197 13.10 22.79 -8.49
N GLY A 198 12.68 22.52 -9.73
CA GLY A 198 13.19 21.43 -10.56
C GLY A 198 12.75 20.02 -10.15
N LYS A 199 12.01 19.86 -9.04
CA LYS A 199 11.50 18.56 -8.60
C LYS A 199 10.17 18.23 -9.28
N SER A 200 9.88 16.93 -9.31
CA SER A 200 8.66 16.41 -9.91
C SER A 200 7.93 15.47 -8.96
N ILE A 201 6.62 15.40 -9.11
CA ILE A 201 5.79 14.32 -8.55
C ILE A 201 5.20 13.50 -9.68
N GLU A 202 4.86 12.25 -9.39
CA GLU A 202 4.22 11.35 -10.33
C GLU A 202 2.87 10.88 -9.75
N PHE A 203 1.86 10.87 -10.61
CA PHE A 203 0.59 10.20 -10.35
C PHE A 203 0.23 9.31 -11.53
N VAL A 204 -0.59 8.30 -11.29
CA VAL A 204 -0.93 7.28 -12.28
C VAL A 204 -2.43 7.19 -12.40
N TYR A 205 -2.94 7.02 -13.61
CA TYR A 205 -4.34 6.69 -13.80
C TYR A 205 -4.51 5.62 -14.87
N ILE A 206 -5.61 4.88 -14.75
CA ILE A 206 -6.03 3.86 -15.71
C ILE A 206 -7.37 4.28 -16.28
N HIS A 207 -7.52 4.22 -17.59
CA HIS A 207 -8.83 4.34 -18.22
C HIS A 207 -8.86 3.62 -19.58
N SER A 208 -10.03 3.63 -20.21
CA SER A 208 -10.31 2.89 -21.44
C SER A 208 -10.56 3.81 -22.65
N ALA A 209 -10.02 5.02 -22.60
CA ALA A 209 -10.21 6.08 -23.60
C ALA A 209 -8.87 6.76 -23.94
N SER A 210 -8.92 7.82 -24.76
CA SER A 210 -7.81 8.77 -24.97
C SER A 210 -7.38 9.44 -23.67
N PRO A 211 -6.11 9.82 -23.48
CA PRO A 211 -5.55 10.37 -22.23
C PRO A 211 -6.45 11.41 -21.56
N ALA A 212 -6.55 11.35 -20.22
CA ALA A 212 -7.37 12.28 -19.46
C ALA A 212 -6.79 13.70 -19.60
N LYS A 213 -7.65 14.71 -19.57
CA LYS A 213 -7.21 16.10 -19.67
C LYS A 213 -6.82 16.59 -18.28
N VAL A 214 -5.53 16.82 -18.08
CA VAL A 214 -4.97 17.29 -16.80
C VAL A 214 -4.60 18.76 -16.94
N SER A 215 -5.14 19.62 -16.09
CA SER A 215 -4.81 21.04 -16.05
C SER A 215 -4.51 21.51 -14.62
N VAL A 216 -3.66 22.54 -14.53
CA VAL A 216 -3.39 23.22 -13.26
C VAL A 216 -4.45 24.29 -13.06
N SER A 217 -5.19 24.22 -11.95
CA SER A 217 -6.22 25.21 -11.63
C SER A 217 -5.73 26.28 -10.65
N ASN A 218 -4.86 25.92 -9.69
CA ASN A 218 -4.28 26.89 -8.77
C ASN A 218 -2.94 26.38 -8.20
N TYR A 219 -2.06 27.28 -7.78
CA TYR A 219 -0.84 26.99 -7.04
C TYR A 219 -0.26 28.26 -6.40
N ASN A 220 0.60 28.08 -5.40
CA ASN A 220 1.39 29.14 -4.79
C ASN A 220 2.89 28.90 -5.04
N LEU A 221 3.65 29.94 -5.37
CA LEU A 221 5.10 29.90 -5.45
C LEU A 221 5.71 30.69 -4.28
N ALA A 222 6.34 29.98 -3.35
CA ALA A 222 6.97 30.53 -2.15
C ALA A 222 8.48 30.26 -2.13
#